data_AF-A0A522WDJ2-F1
#
_entry.id   AF-A0A522WDJ2-F1
#
_cell.length_a   1.000
_cell.length_b   1.000
_cell.length_c   1.000
_cell.angle_alpha   90.00
_cell.angle_beta   90.00
_cell.angle_gamma   90.00
#
_symmetry.space_group_name_H-M   'P 1'
#
loop_
_entity.id
_entity.type
_entity.pdbx_description
1 polymer ?
#
loop_
_entity_poly.entity_id
_entity_poly.type
_entity_poly.pdbx_seq_one_letter_code
_entity_poly.pdbx_strand_id
1 'polypeptide(L)'
;MKNVRILPVFEHRSQPIVPLSIFLARLLKSTAVAVVVVAVALSVGVLGYHYIEGLSWMDTFLNASMILGGMGPVNELHSNTGKTFAGSYALFSG
;
A
#
# COMPACT_ATOMS: atom_id res chain seq x y z
N MET A 1 29.74 -9.21 -9.63
CA MET A 1 28.72 -8.89 -8.60
C MET A 1 27.86 -7.74 -9.13
N LYS A 2 26.60 -7.98 -9.52
CA LYS A 2 25.72 -6.92 -10.04
C LYS A 2 25.16 -6.16 -8.84
N ASN A 3 25.51 -4.88 -8.69
CA ASN A 3 24.92 -3.99 -7.70
C ASN A 3 23.42 -3.91 -7.95
N VAL A 4 22.62 -4.61 -7.13
CA VAL A 4 21.17 -4.52 -7.15
C VAL A 4 20.79 -3.20 -6.50
N ARG A 5 20.70 -2.13 -7.32
CA ARG A 5 20.04 -0.91 -6.88
C ARG A 5 18.53 -1.19 -6.81
N ILE A 6 17.98 -1.11 -5.60
CA ILE A 6 16.55 -1.29 -5.30
C ILE A 6 15.73 -0.23 -6.04
N LEU A 7 16.26 1.00 -6.15
CA LEU A 7 15.63 2.11 -6.85
C LEU A 7 16.28 2.33 -8.22
N PRO A 8 15.49 2.50 -9.30
CA PRO A 8 16.01 2.81 -10.61
C PRO A 8 16.63 4.21 -10.64
N VAL A 9 17.76 4.35 -11.35
CA VAL A 9 18.33 5.66 -11.66
C VAL A 9 17.60 6.20 -12.88
N PHE A 10 16.99 7.36 -12.73
CA PHE A 10 16.30 8.06 -13.82
C PHE A 10 17.27 8.99 -14.58
N GLU A 11 17.00 9.19 -15.86
CA GLU A 11 17.76 10.12 -16.70
C GLU A 11 17.60 11.57 -16.26
N HIS A 12 18.62 12.38 -16.52
CA HIS A 12 18.50 13.83 -16.48
C HIS A 12 17.65 14.32 -17.66
N ARG A 13 16.93 15.44 -17.51
CA ARG A 13 16.04 16.00 -18.56
C ARG A 13 16.71 16.26 -19.91
N SER A 14 18.05 16.39 -19.93
CA SER A 14 18.86 16.67 -21.13
C SER A 14 19.43 15.41 -21.79
N GLN A 15 19.17 14.22 -21.24
CA GLN A 15 19.66 12.95 -21.78
C GLN A 15 18.66 12.37 -22.81
N PRO A 16 19.15 11.60 -23.79
CA PRO A 16 18.29 10.95 -24.77
C PRO A 16 17.37 9.92 -24.11
N ILE A 17 16.16 9.77 -24.67
CA ILE A 17 15.15 8.82 -24.18
C ILE A 17 15.71 7.40 -24.25
N VAL A 18 15.61 6.65 -23.13
CA VAL A 18 16.05 5.25 -23.11
C VAL A 18 15.25 4.35 -24.04
N PRO A 19 15.88 3.27 -24.53
CA PRO A 19 15.18 2.16 -25.17
C PRO A 19 14.00 1.64 -24.35
N LEU A 20 12.92 1.26 -25.04
CA LEU A 20 11.67 0.78 -24.44
C LEU A 20 11.88 -0.38 -23.45
N SER A 21 12.83 -1.27 -23.72
CA SER A 21 13.15 -2.40 -22.85
C SER A 21 13.67 -1.96 -21.46
N ILE A 22 14.49 -0.92 -21.42
CA ILE A 22 15.01 -0.36 -20.16
C ILE A 22 13.89 0.36 -19.41
N PHE A 23 13.07 1.12 -20.13
CA PHE A 23 11.89 1.77 -19.56
C PHE A 23 10.94 0.77 -18.91
N LEU A 24 10.55 -0.29 -19.63
CA LEU A 24 9.67 -1.35 -19.12
C LEU A 24 10.27 -2.04 -17.89
N ALA A 25 11.58 -2.33 -17.89
CA ALA A 25 12.24 -2.94 -16.74
C ALA A 25 12.20 -2.04 -15.50
N ARG A 26 12.28 -0.71 -15.67
CA ARG A 26 12.16 0.24 -14.55
C ARG A 26 10.71 0.34 -14.06
N LEU A 27 9.76 0.41 -14.98
CA LEU A 27 8.33 0.44 -14.66
C LEU A 27 7.95 -0.79 -13.84
N LEU A 28 8.29 -2.00 -14.31
CA LEU A 28 8.00 -3.24 -13.60
C LEU A 28 8.63 -3.29 -12.21
N LYS A 29 9.87 -2.80 -12.04
CA LYS A 29 10.51 -2.72 -10.73
C LYS A 29 9.79 -1.76 -9.79
N SER A 30 9.47 -0.55 -10.25
CA SER A 30 8.74 0.43 -9.44
C SER A 30 7.34 -0.07 -9.08
N THR A 31 6.61 -0.66 -10.03
CA THR A 31 5.32 -1.30 -9.79
C THR A 31 5.43 -2.43 -8.79
N ALA A 32 6.45 -3.29 -8.89
CA ALA A 32 6.67 -4.36 -7.92
C ALA A 32 6.90 -3.82 -6.50
N VAL A 33 7.72 -2.77 -6.36
CA VAL A 33 7.92 -2.09 -5.06
C VAL A 33 6.61 -1.52 -4.54
N ALA A 34 5.83 -0.83 -5.38
CA ALA A 34 4.53 -0.28 -4.99
C ALA A 34 3.54 -1.37 -4.55
N VAL A 35 3.46 -2.49 -5.29
CA VAL A 35 2.62 -3.64 -4.95
C VAL A 35 3.01 -4.23 -3.60
N VAL A 36 4.31 -4.36 -3.31
CA VAL A 36 4.79 -4.85 -2.01
C VAL A 36 4.39 -3.89 -0.88
N VAL A 37 4.56 -2.58 -1.07
CA VAL A 37 4.16 -1.58 -0.07
C VAL A 37 2.65 -1.66 0.19
N VAL A 38 1.83 -1.71 -0.86
CA VAL A 38 0.38 -1.86 -0.76
C VAL A 38 -0.01 -3.15 -0.05
N ALA A 39 0.60 -4.28 -0.41
CA ALA A 39 0.31 -5.58 0.20
C ALA A 39 0.64 -5.60 1.70
N VAL A 40 1.76 -4.99 2.10
CA VAL A 40 2.14 -4.85 3.53
C VAL A 40 1.13 -3.96 4.26
N ALA A 41 0.83 -2.78 3.72
CA ALA A 41 -0.14 -1.85 4.31
C ALA A 41 -1.51 -2.51 4.49
N LEU A 42 -2.00 -3.18 3.44
CA LEU A 42 -3.27 -3.89 3.45
C LEU A 42 -3.28 -5.03 4.47
N SER A 43 -2.19 -5.80 4.56
CA SER A 43 -2.09 -6.90 5.54
C SER A 43 -2.18 -6.37 6.98
N VAL A 44 -1.53 -5.24 7.27
CA VAL A 44 -1.62 -4.58 8.58
C VAL A 44 -3.06 -4.15 8.86
N GLY A 45 -3.73 -3.53 7.89
CA GLY A 45 -5.14 -3.14 8.00
C GLY A 45 -6.07 -4.33 8.27
N VAL A 46 -5.95 -5.39 7.46
CA VAL A 46 -6.77 -6.62 7.57
C VAL A 46 -6.61 -7.26 8.95
N LEU A 47 -5.37 -7.50 9.38
CA LEU A 47 -5.10 -8.12 10.68
C LEU A 47 -5.57 -7.22 11.82
N GLY A 48 -5.37 -5.92 11.74
CA GLY A 48 -5.82 -4.98 12.76
C GLY A 48 -7.34 -4.99 12.92
N TYR A 49 -8.11 -4.90 11.82
CA TYR A 49 -9.56 -4.99 11.90
C TYR A 49 -10.06 -6.35 12.37
N HIS A 50 -9.38 -7.44 11.95
CA HIS A 50 -9.79 -8.79 12.34
C HIS A 50 -9.63 -9.01 13.84
N TYR A 51 -8.50 -8.60 14.42
CA TYR A 51 -8.22 -8.81 15.83
C TYR A 51 -8.81 -7.76 16.77
N ILE A 52 -8.96 -6.50 16.32
CA ILE A 52 -9.43 -5.40 17.18
C ILE A 52 -10.95 -5.22 17.14
N GLU A 53 -11.58 -5.39 15.97
CA GLU A 53 -13.03 -5.24 15.80
C GLU A 53 -13.74 -6.57 15.53
N GLY A 54 -13.03 -7.68 15.39
CA GLY A 54 -13.64 -9.01 15.20
C GLY A 54 -14.36 -9.17 13.87
N LEU A 55 -14.09 -8.30 12.89
CA LEU A 55 -14.72 -8.33 11.57
C LEU A 55 -14.29 -9.58 10.77
N SER A 56 -15.15 -10.03 9.84
CA SER A 56 -14.82 -11.17 8.98
C SER A 56 -13.61 -10.87 8.06
N TRP A 57 -12.93 -11.89 7.54
CA TRP A 57 -11.79 -11.68 6.63
C TRP A 57 -12.13 -10.83 5.40
N MET A 58 -13.36 -10.94 4.89
CA MET A 58 -13.81 -10.16 3.73
C MET A 58 -14.12 -8.72 4.13
N ASP A 59 -14.76 -8.51 5.29
CA ASP A 59 -15.06 -7.16 5.79
C ASP A 59 -13.79 -6.41 6.18
N THR A 60 -12.85 -7.08 6.83
CA THR A 60 -11.54 -6.51 7.20
C THR A 60 -10.74 -6.09 5.98
N PHE A 61 -10.72 -6.93 4.93
CA PHE A 61 -10.13 -6.58 3.63
C PHE A 61 -10.81 -5.38 3.00
N LEU A 62 -12.14 -5.34 2.99
CA LEU A 62 -12.89 -4.23 2.42
C LEU A 62 -12.60 -2.92 3.18
N ASN A 63 -12.68 -2.91 4.51
CA ASN A 63 -12.43 -1.71 5.32
C ASN A 63 -10.98 -1.23 5.19
N ALA A 64 -10.01 -2.14 5.24
CA ALA A 64 -8.61 -1.81 5.05
C ALA A 64 -8.34 -1.22 3.66
N SER A 65 -8.96 -1.77 2.61
CA SER A 65 -8.85 -1.27 1.23
C SER A 65 -9.47 0.11 1.05
N MET A 66 -10.63 0.34 1.67
CA MET A 66 -11.35 1.61 1.58
C MET A 66 -10.55 2.75 2.20
N ILE A 67 -9.96 2.53 3.37
CA ILE A 67 -9.06 3.50 4.02
C ILE A 67 -7.79 3.70 3.22
N LEU A 68 -7.18 2.62 2.72
CA LEU A 68 -6.01 2.73 1.84
C LEU A 68 -6.31 3.52 0.56
N GLY A 69 -7.55 3.45 0.07
CA GLY A 69 -8.05 4.23 -1.06
C GLY A 69 -8.50 5.66 -0.72
N GLY A 70 -8.34 6.11 0.53
CA GLY A 70 -8.69 7.45 0.98
C GLY A 70 -10.16 7.65 1.37
N MET A 71 -10.94 6.58 1.47
CA MET A 71 -12.32 6.60 1.95
C MET A 71 -12.40 6.14 3.41
N GLY A 72 -13.50 6.43 4.10
CA GLY A 72 -13.72 5.91 5.46
C GLY A 72 -13.95 4.39 5.49
N PRO A 73 -13.95 3.78 6.69
CA PRO A 73 -14.41 2.40 6.85
C PRO A 73 -15.89 2.27 6.44
N VAL A 74 -16.22 1.11 5.88
CA VAL A 74 -17.59 0.76 5.44
C VAL A 74 -18.43 0.29 6.61
N ASN A 75 -17.82 -0.48 7.52
CA ASN A 75 -18.51 -1.00 8.70
C ASN A 75 -18.42 0.00 9.86
N GLU A 76 -19.48 0.07 10.65
CA GLU A 76 -19.46 0.83 11.90
C GLU A 76 -18.46 0.23 12.89
N LEU A 77 -17.66 1.10 13.51
CA LEU A 77 -16.70 0.71 14.53
C LEU A 77 -17.36 0.84 15.91
N HIS A 78 -17.46 -0.28 16.63
CA HIS A 78 -18.15 -0.32 17.91
C HIS A 78 -17.19 -0.13 19.09
N SER A 79 -15.90 -0.45 18.91
CA SER A 79 -14.90 -0.36 19.97
C SER A 79 -14.14 0.97 19.93
N ASN A 80 -13.83 1.52 21.11
CA ASN A 80 -12.93 2.67 21.21
C ASN A 80 -11.55 2.34 20.62
N THR A 81 -11.06 1.13 20.85
CA THR A 81 -9.76 0.67 20.32
C THR A 81 -9.78 0.56 18.81
N GLY A 82 -10.88 0.10 18.20
CA GLY A 82 -10.99 0.02 16.75
C GLY A 82 -11.15 1.38 16.09
N LYS A 83 -11.83 2.34 16.74
CA LYS A 83 -11.84 3.75 16.31
C LYS A 83 -10.44 4.36 16.32
N THR A 84 -9.67 4.15 17.39
CA THR A 84 -8.28 4.64 17.46
C THR A 84 -7.41 3.97 16.40
N PHE A 85 -7.54 2.66 16.20
CA PHE A 85 -6.83 1.93 15.15
C PHE A 85 -7.16 2.48 13.76
N ALA A 86 -8.45 2.60 13.42
CA ALA A 86 -8.90 3.11 12.14
C ALA A 86 -8.37 4.53 11.88
N GLY A 87 -8.38 5.40 12.90
CA GLY A 87 -7.82 6.75 12.79
C GLY A 87 -6.32 6.75 12.52
N SER A 88 -5.54 5.96 13.27
CA SER A 88 -4.10 5.83 13.05
C SER A 88 -3.77 5.21 11.69
N TYR A 89 -4.53 4.18 11.28
CA TYR A 89 -4.37 3.51 10.00
C TYR A 89 -4.72 4.45 8.83
N ALA A 90 -5.74 5.30 8.98
CA ALA A 90 -6.08 6.33 7.99
C ALA A 90 -4.97 7.38 7.84
N LEU A 91 -4.39 7.88 8.93
CA LEU A 91 -3.25 8.81 8.90
C LEU A 91 -1.98 8.21 8.28
N PHE A 92 -1.81 6.90 8.38
CA PHE A 92 -0.71 6.20 7.70
C PHE A 92 -0.98 6.02 6.19
N SER A 93 -2.25 5.86 5.82
CA SER A 93 -2.65 5.46 4.47
C SER A 93 -2.85 6.61 3.48
N GLY A 94 -3.17 7.81 3.97
CA GLY A 94 -3.38 9.03 3.17
C GLY A 94 -2.45 10.15 3.58
#